data_AF-A0A9W7KW96-F1
#
_entry.id   AF-A0A9W7KW96-F1
#
_cell.length_a   1.000
_cell.length_b   1.000
_cell.length_c   1.000
_cell.angle_alpha   90.00
_cell.angle_beta   90.00
_cell.angle_gamma   90.00
#
_symmetry.space_group_name_H-M   'P 1'
#
loop_
_entity.id
_entity.type
_entity.pdbx_description
1 polymer ?
#
loop_
_entity_poly.entity_id
_entity_poly.type
_entity_poly.pdbx_seq_one_letter_code
_entity_poly.pdbx_strand_id
1 'polypeptide(L)'
;MGKTSKKRPAGDAASPPKKSKLDSAFEAKANQRAMPKIVNKLKRAEIYAKWLKDKKLLKKAVKEAKRETKKSKPKSNEGGAEEFDNSEETKAKAPKTLDNTRETELTLVTPDDTEVLADEEDDEFAPYFSGVIKPKIIITTRPRPSAELFQFIQSLLTLIPNSYYWPRRDYELKDITEYARNKEFSHLMVLSEKAKVCNGVVVSHLGVPARSSGIWKGDGQSNAPDDWPEDDEEMDDEMDDDEIDEMEEGEGDEMKEGSRKDDEEEEEEAFDDHADDAVNDINDEEEEEEEEDTGPRHIPTDEHTLPGPTAFFKINNIVLPKKIKNHGAATGHIPELILNNFTTRLGHRAGRFFGSLFPHNPEFKGRQVVTFHNQRDYVFVRHHRYVFKPGTTKADKEKNRTRAKLQELGPRFSLKMRWLLSGGFDTKFGEYEWFHKRKEQDTSRRKFHM
;
A
#
# COMPACT_ATOMS: atom_id res chain seq x y z
N MET A 1 16.31 -11.27 -79.00
CA MET A 1 14.86 -11.48 -78.85
C MET A 1 14.62 -12.54 -77.78
N GLY A 2 13.74 -12.25 -76.81
CA GLY A 2 13.08 -13.25 -75.97
C GLY A 2 13.86 -13.87 -74.79
N LYS A 3 14.28 -13.10 -73.78
CA LYS A 3 14.61 -13.64 -72.45
C LYS A 3 13.31 -13.82 -71.65
N THR A 4 12.91 -15.07 -71.45
CA THR A 4 11.70 -15.48 -70.73
C THR A 4 11.88 -15.36 -69.21
N SER A 5 10.78 -15.01 -68.55
CA SER A 5 10.66 -14.63 -67.14
C SER A 5 10.87 -15.79 -66.17
N LYS A 6 11.68 -15.54 -65.13
CA LYS A 6 11.83 -16.41 -63.95
C LYS A 6 10.53 -16.40 -63.12
N LYS A 7 9.80 -17.52 -63.12
CA LYS A 7 8.82 -17.85 -62.07
C LYS A 7 9.55 -18.58 -60.93
N ARG A 8 9.47 -18.02 -59.71
CA ARG A 8 10.00 -18.61 -58.47
C ARG A 8 9.15 -19.84 -58.09
N PRO A 9 9.72 -21.01 -57.73
CA PRO A 9 8.94 -22.07 -57.10
C PRO A 9 8.62 -21.68 -55.64
N ALA A 10 7.40 -22.03 -55.24
CA ALA A 10 6.82 -21.78 -53.92
C ALA A 10 7.67 -22.40 -52.80
N GLY A 11 7.78 -21.68 -51.68
CA GLY A 11 8.52 -22.09 -50.50
C GLY A 11 7.93 -23.35 -49.87
N ASP A 12 8.84 -24.26 -49.49
CA ASP A 12 8.57 -25.41 -48.63
C ASP A 12 7.92 -24.95 -47.32
N ALA A 13 6.75 -25.49 -47.03
CA ALA A 13 6.11 -25.35 -45.73
C ALA A 13 7.00 -26.03 -44.68
N ALA A 14 7.53 -25.23 -43.75
CA ALA A 14 8.31 -25.71 -42.61
C ALA A 14 7.53 -26.79 -41.85
N SER A 15 8.05 -28.01 -41.85
CA SER A 15 7.53 -29.10 -41.04
C SER A 15 7.63 -28.76 -39.55
N PRO A 16 6.61 -29.09 -38.73
CA PRO A 16 6.66 -28.81 -37.30
C PRO A 16 7.80 -29.57 -36.63
N PRO A 17 8.42 -29.00 -35.57
CA PRO A 17 9.57 -29.60 -34.91
C PRO A 17 9.24 -31.00 -34.35
N LYS A 18 10.13 -31.96 -34.62
CA LYS A 18 9.97 -33.36 -34.21
C LYS A 18 10.11 -33.49 -32.68
N LYS A 19 9.00 -33.70 -31.98
CA LYS A 19 8.96 -34.00 -30.54
C LYS A 19 9.86 -35.20 -30.21
N SER A 20 10.55 -35.15 -29.06
CA SER A 20 11.42 -36.23 -28.58
C SER A 20 10.64 -37.56 -28.46
N LYS A 21 11.29 -38.71 -28.75
CA LYS A 21 10.67 -40.06 -28.70
C LYS A 21 10.07 -40.42 -27.33
N LEU A 22 10.57 -39.80 -26.25
CA LEU A 22 10.07 -39.98 -24.89
C LEU A 22 8.83 -39.13 -24.60
N ASP A 23 8.79 -37.90 -25.12
CA ASP A 23 7.63 -37.01 -24.96
C ASP A 23 6.46 -37.47 -25.84
N SER A 24 6.73 -37.98 -27.05
CA SER A 24 5.70 -38.55 -27.93
C SER A 24 5.13 -39.87 -27.39
N ALA A 25 5.94 -40.72 -26.76
CA ALA A 25 5.48 -41.93 -26.09
C ALA A 25 4.65 -41.64 -24.82
N PHE A 26 4.96 -40.55 -24.11
CA PHE A 26 4.18 -40.07 -22.97
C PHE A 26 2.83 -39.47 -23.39
N GLU A 27 2.82 -38.67 -24.47
CA GLU A 27 1.62 -38.06 -25.04
C GLU A 27 0.69 -39.11 -25.67
N ALA A 28 1.25 -40.14 -26.33
CA ALA A 28 0.51 -41.28 -26.87
C ALA A 28 -0.13 -42.17 -25.78
N LYS A 29 0.57 -42.45 -24.67
CA LYS A 29 0.00 -43.19 -23.53
C LYS A 29 -1.00 -42.36 -22.71
N ALA A 30 -0.87 -41.03 -22.71
CA ALA A 30 -1.82 -40.13 -22.06
C ALA A 30 -3.13 -40.00 -22.85
N ASN A 31 -3.06 -39.91 -24.18
CA ASN A 31 -4.24 -39.76 -25.05
C ASN A 31 -5.07 -41.05 -25.20
N GLN A 32 -4.48 -42.23 -24.97
CA GLN A 32 -5.20 -43.52 -25.03
C GLN A 32 -6.07 -43.83 -23.81
N ARG A 33 -6.05 -43.01 -22.75
CA ARG A 33 -6.86 -43.20 -21.53
C ARG A 33 -7.84 -42.05 -21.31
N ALA A 34 -8.63 -41.72 -22.33
CA ALA A 34 -9.83 -40.91 -22.12
C ALA A 34 -10.77 -41.69 -21.17
N MET A 35 -11.04 -41.13 -19.99
CA MET A 35 -11.94 -41.74 -19.01
C MET A 35 -13.30 -41.97 -19.68
N PRO A 36 -13.87 -43.19 -19.64
CA PRO A 36 -15.20 -43.42 -20.19
C PRO A 36 -16.20 -42.49 -19.50
N LYS A 37 -17.17 -41.95 -20.26
CA LYS A 37 -18.28 -41.15 -19.73
C LYS A 37 -19.19 -42.05 -18.86
N ILE A 38 -18.80 -42.25 -17.61
CA ILE A 38 -19.53 -43.06 -16.65
C ILE A 38 -20.55 -42.16 -15.94
N VAL A 39 -21.84 -42.50 -16.10
CA VAL A 39 -22.96 -41.80 -15.47
C VAL A 39 -22.99 -42.06 -13.95
N ASN A 40 -22.73 -43.31 -13.54
CA ASN A 40 -22.74 -43.72 -12.13
C ASN A 40 -21.62 -43.04 -11.32
N LYS A 41 -22.02 -42.25 -10.31
CA LYS A 41 -21.13 -41.46 -9.44
C LYS A 41 -20.12 -42.31 -8.66
N LEU A 42 -20.54 -43.46 -8.10
CA LEU A 42 -19.67 -44.33 -7.29
C LEU A 42 -18.58 -44.97 -8.14
N LYS A 43 -18.96 -45.58 -9.27
CA LYS A 43 -18.01 -46.20 -10.21
C LYS A 43 -17.04 -45.16 -10.80
N ARG A 44 -17.53 -43.95 -11.12
CA ARG A 44 -16.68 -42.84 -11.61
C ARG A 44 -15.65 -42.41 -10.57
N ALA A 45 -16.05 -42.28 -9.30
CA ALA A 45 -15.15 -41.89 -8.22
C ALA A 45 -14.06 -42.96 -7.97
N GLU A 46 -14.44 -44.24 -7.98
CA GLU A 46 -13.50 -45.35 -7.80
C GLU A 46 -12.46 -45.43 -8.91
N ILE A 47 -12.90 -45.35 -10.17
CA ILE A 47 -12.01 -45.39 -11.34
C ILE A 47 -11.09 -44.16 -11.36
N TYR A 48 -11.62 -42.97 -11.00
CA TYR A 48 -10.81 -41.76 -10.88
C TYR A 48 -9.76 -41.87 -9.78
N ALA A 49 -10.11 -42.44 -8.62
CA ALA A 49 -9.18 -42.67 -7.52
C ALA A 49 -8.07 -43.66 -7.91
N LYS A 50 -8.41 -44.75 -8.62
CA LYS A 50 -7.44 -45.71 -9.17
C LYS A 50 -6.50 -45.03 -10.17
N TRP A 51 -7.04 -44.23 -11.09
CA TRP A 51 -6.26 -43.44 -12.04
C TRP A 51 -5.32 -42.44 -11.35
N LEU A 52 -5.75 -41.79 -10.27
CA LEU A 52 -4.90 -40.89 -9.46
C LEU A 52 -3.71 -41.63 -8.85
N LYS A 53 -3.93 -42.84 -8.30
CA LYS A 53 -2.89 -43.69 -7.72
C LYS A 53 -1.88 -44.11 -8.78
N ASP A 54 -2.35 -44.61 -9.92
CA ASP A 54 -1.51 -45.05 -11.04
C ASP A 54 -0.69 -43.88 -11.60
N LYS A 55 -1.31 -42.71 -11.76
CA LYS A 55 -0.64 -41.48 -12.21
C LYS A 55 0.46 -41.03 -11.24
N LYS A 56 0.23 -41.19 -9.92
CA LYS A 56 1.23 -40.86 -8.89
C LYS A 56 2.43 -41.81 -8.94
N LEU A 57 2.18 -43.11 -9.06
CA LEU A 57 3.22 -44.14 -9.22
C LEU A 57 4.06 -43.89 -10.48
N LEU A 58 3.40 -43.63 -11.60
CA LEU A 58 4.07 -43.37 -12.88
C LEU A 58 4.92 -42.08 -12.83
N LYS A 59 4.41 -41.00 -12.21
CA LYS A 59 5.20 -39.78 -11.96
C LYS A 59 6.41 -40.03 -11.07
N LYS A 60 6.29 -40.88 -10.04
CA LYS A 60 7.39 -41.25 -9.15
C LYS A 60 8.49 -42.00 -9.92
N ALA A 61 8.11 -43.03 -10.69
CA ALA A 61 9.03 -43.80 -11.53
C ALA A 61 9.76 -42.91 -12.56
N VAL A 62 9.05 -41.99 -13.23
CA VAL A 62 9.66 -41.04 -14.17
C VAL A 62 10.65 -40.10 -13.46
N LYS A 63 10.36 -39.67 -12.23
CA LYS A 63 11.25 -38.81 -11.44
C LYS A 63 12.51 -39.56 -10.99
N GLU A 64 12.38 -40.84 -10.63
CA GLU A 64 13.50 -41.72 -10.27
C GLU A 64 14.41 -41.99 -11.48
N ALA A 65 13.84 -42.38 -12.62
CA ALA A 65 14.59 -42.57 -13.87
C ALA A 65 15.33 -41.28 -14.32
N LYS A 66 14.71 -40.10 -14.16
CA LYS A 66 15.36 -38.79 -14.42
C LYS A 66 16.47 -38.44 -13.42
N ARG A 67 16.39 -38.93 -12.17
CA ARG A 67 17.46 -38.75 -11.18
C ARG A 67 18.65 -39.65 -11.48
N GLU A 68 18.40 -40.89 -11.90
CA GLU A 68 19.42 -41.86 -12.28
C GLU A 68 20.21 -41.39 -13.51
N THR A 69 19.51 -40.95 -14.57
CA THR A 69 20.16 -40.35 -15.76
C THR A 69 20.96 -39.07 -15.46
N LYS A 70 20.52 -38.26 -14.49
CA LYS A 70 21.29 -37.09 -14.03
C LYS A 70 22.53 -37.47 -13.20
N LYS A 71 22.50 -38.61 -12.52
CA LYS A 71 23.61 -39.11 -11.69
C LYS A 71 24.67 -39.83 -12.53
N SER A 72 24.26 -40.46 -13.64
CA SER A 72 25.15 -41.15 -14.58
C SER A 72 25.80 -40.24 -15.63
N LYS A 73 25.42 -38.95 -15.72
CA LYS A 73 26.05 -38.00 -16.64
C LYS A 73 27.37 -37.50 -16.02
N PRO A 74 28.55 -37.80 -16.59
CA PRO A 74 29.83 -37.38 -16.02
C PRO A 74 29.95 -35.87 -16.08
N LYS A 75 30.46 -35.25 -15.01
CA LYS A 75 30.92 -33.86 -15.02
C LYS A 75 32.27 -33.84 -15.73
N SER A 76 32.28 -33.69 -17.06
CA SER A 76 33.52 -33.34 -17.76
C SER A 76 33.88 -31.91 -17.38
N ASN A 77 35.05 -31.79 -16.74
CA ASN A 77 35.76 -30.56 -16.49
C ASN A 77 36.65 -30.28 -17.72
N GLU A 78 36.85 -29.00 -18.01
CA GLU A 78 37.88 -28.40 -18.89
C GLU A 78 37.67 -28.30 -20.41
N GLY A 79 37.83 -27.05 -20.89
CA GLY A 79 38.45 -26.72 -22.18
C GLY A 79 37.50 -26.60 -23.36
N GLY A 80 37.43 -25.42 -23.98
CA GLY A 80 36.46 -25.12 -25.03
C GLY A 80 36.79 -25.73 -26.39
N ALA A 81 35.73 -26.02 -27.15
CA ALA A 81 35.62 -25.81 -28.60
C ALA A 81 34.19 -26.23 -29.01
N GLU A 82 33.44 -25.25 -29.54
CA GLU A 82 32.33 -25.37 -30.49
C GLU A 82 31.51 -26.67 -30.46
N GLU A 83 30.46 -26.68 -29.61
CA GLU A 83 29.33 -27.58 -29.79
C GLU A 83 28.15 -26.77 -30.35
N PHE A 84 27.80 -27.07 -31.59
CA PHE A 84 26.73 -26.47 -32.38
C PHE A 84 25.46 -26.24 -31.52
N ASP A 85 24.98 -24.99 -31.57
CA ASP A 85 23.84 -24.49 -30.81
C ASP A 85 22.55 -25.24 -31.18
N ASN A 86 22.23 -26.25 -30.38
CA ASN A 86 20.86 -26.74 -30.22
C ASN A 86 20.55 -26.73 -28.72
N SER A 87 20.80 -25.58 -28.09
CA SER A 87 20.61 -25.34 -26.66
C SER A 87 19.17 -24.95 -26.28
N GLU A 88 18.24 -24.96 -27.25
CA GLU A 88 16.88 -24.48 -27.05
C GLU A 88 15.95 -25.51 -26.38
N GLU A 89 16.25 -26.81 -26.44
CA GLU A 89 15.27 -27.85 -26.05
C GLU A 89 15.38 -28.43 -24.64
N THR A 90 16.28 -27.94 -23.76
CA THR A 90 16.32 -28.43 -22.36
C THR A 90 16.43 -27.35 -21.27
N LYS A 91 15.99 -26.12 -21.55
CA LYS A 91 15.63 -25.21 -20.46
C LYS A 91 14.34 -25.74 -19.83
N ALA A 92 14.46 -26.39 -18.67
CA ALA A 92 13.30 -26.88 -17.92
C ALA A 92 12.25 -25.76 -17.82
N LYS A 93 11.04 -26.01 -18.33
CA LYS A 93 9.95 -25.01 -18.32
C LYS A 93 9.80 -24.47 -16.90
N ALA A 94 10.07 -23.18 -16.71
CA ALA A 94 9.95 -22.53 -15.42
C ALA A 94 8.54 -22.78 -14.85
N PRO A 95 8.41 -22.97 -13.53
CA PRO A 95 7.09 -23.10 -12.93
C PRO A 95 6.26 -21.86 -13.27
N LYS A 96 5.03 -22.07 -13.77
CA LYS A 96 4.06 -21.00 -13.99
C LYS A 96 3.53 -20.56 -12.63
N THR A 97 4.22 -19.61 -12.00
CA THR A 97 3.74 -18.90 -10.81
C THR A 97 2.89 -17.71 -11.26
N LEU A 98 2.02 -17.22 -10.37
CA LEU A 98 1.17 -16.07 -10.68
C LEU A 98 2.03 -14.85 -11.07
N ASP A 99 3.16 -14.68 -10.41
CA ASP A 99 4.10 -13.58 -10.64
C ASP A 99 4.79 -13.70 -12.03
N ASN A 100 5.15 -14.92 -12.47
CA ASN A 100 5.68 -15.17 -13.83
C ASN A 100 4.62 -14.99 -14.93
N THR A 101 3.35 -15.07 -14.57
CA THR A 101 2.22 -14.92 -15.47
C THR A 101 1.50 -13.58 -15.27
N ARG A 102 2.11 -12.58 -14.62
CA ARG A 102 1.49 -11.25 -14.46
C ARG A 102 1.12 -10.69 -15.85
N GLU A 103 -0.04 -10.06 -15.93
CA GLU A 103 -0.40 -9.28 -17.12
C GLU A 103 0.49 -8.04 -17.15
N THR A 104 1.17 -7.79 -18.27
CA THR A 104 2.03 -6.62 -18.43
C THR A 104 1.16 -5.38 -18.42
N GLU A 105 1.32 -4.55 -17.39
CA GLU A 105 0.63 -3.26 -17.29
C GLU A 105 1.28 -2.25 -18.24
N LEU A 106 0.46 -1.38 -18.81
CA LEU A 106 0.92 -0.24 -19.63
C LEU A 106 1.67 0.80 -18.81
N THR A 107 1.36 0.91 -17.51
CA THR A 107 1.91 1.91 -16.59
C THR A 107 3.19 1.43 -15.88
N LEU A 108 3.81 0.35 -16.34
CA LEU A 108 5.07 -0.14 -15.78
C LEU A 108 6.18 0.88 -16.09
N VAL A 109 6.81 1.39 -15.04
CA VAL A 109 7.89 2.38 -15.15
C VAL A 109 9.20 1.65 -15.41
N THR A 110 9.96 2.14 -16.38
CA THR A 110 11.37 1.76 -16.55
C THR A 110 12.25 2.67 -15.71
N PRO A 111 13.32 2.16 -15.07
CA PRO A 111 14.18 2.98 -14.19
C PRO A 111 14.78 4.23 -14.84
N ASP A 112 14.96 4.23 -16.17
CA ASP A 112 15.58 5.33 -16.92
C ASP A 112 14.52 6.22 -17.64
N ASP A 113 13.25 6.16 -17.22
CA ASP A 113 12.18 6.98 -17.80
C ASP A 113 12.30 8.44 -17.33
N THR A 114 12.62 9.34 -18.25
CA THR A 114 12.86 10.76 -17.95
C THR A 114 11.59 11.50 -17.51
N GLU A 115 10.41 11.07 -17.97
CA GLU A 115 9.14 11.69 -17.60
C GLU A 115 8.88 11.47 -16.10
N VAL A 116 9.02 10.23 -15.64
CA VAL A 116 8.80 9.88 -14.23
C VAL A 116 9.83 10.54 -13.32
N LEU A 117 11.09 10.63 -13.74
CA LEU A 117 12.11 11.32 -12.94
C LEU A 117 11.81 12.82 -12.77
N ALA A 118 11.34 13.49 -13.82
CA ALA A 118 10.91 14.88 -13.74
C ALA A 118 9.69 15.04 -12.83
N ASP A 119 8.68 14.19 -12.99
CA ASP A 119 7.50 14.16 -12.11
C ASP A 119 7.91 13.96 -10.64
N GLU A 120 8.90 13.11 -10.38
CA GLU A 120 9.41 12.82 -9.03
C GLU A 120 10.26 13.96 -8.43
N GLU A 121 10.88 14.81 -9.25
CA GLU A 121 11.69 15.95 -8.79
C GLU A 121 10.80 17.13 -8.38
N ASP A 122 9.70 17.36 -9.10
CA ASP A 122 8.77 18.48 -8.87
C ASP A 122 7.57 18.10 -7.98
N ASP A 123 7.54 16.87 -7.48
CA ASP A 123 6.51 16.31 -6.59
C ASP A 123 6.46 17.04 -5.22
N GLU A 124 5.29 17.09 -4.60
CA GLU A 124 5.06 17.57 -3.23
C GLU A 124 5.95 16.86 -2.17
N PHE A 125 6.46 15.66 -2.47
CA PHE A 125 7.35 14.92 -1.59
C PHE A 125 8.84 15.21 -1.77
N ALA A 126 9.27 15.89 -2.84
CA ALA A 126 10.68 16.12 -3.13
C ALA A 126 11.49 16.74 -1.96
N PRO A 127 10.94 17.65 -1.14
CA PRO A 127 11.64 18.20 0.03
C PRO A 127 12.00 17.17 1.13
N TYR A 128 11.26 16.06 1.22
CA TYR A 128 11.58 14.98 2.18
C TYR A 128 12.78 14.17 1.69
N PHE A 129 12.79 13.81 0.40
CA PHE A 129 13.84 13.00 -0.21
C PHE A 129 15.19 13.73 -0.30
N SER A 130 15.17 15.05 -0.48
CA SER A 130 16.36 15.90 -0.39
C SER A 130 16.86 16.10 1.05
N GLY A 131 16.05 15.73 2.06
CA GLY A 131 16.38 15.86 3.48
C GLY A 131 16.24 17.27 4.04
N VAL A 132 15.66 18.21 3.28
CA VAL A 132 15.36 19.57 3.73
C VAL A 132 14.31 19.55 4.83
N ILE A 133 13.25 18.75 4.63
CA ILE A 133 12.16 18.61 5.59
C ILE A 133 12.29 17.25 6.29
N LYS A 134 12.30 17.29 7.64
CA LYS A 134 12.19 16.07 8.45
C LYS A 134 10.72 15.79 8.73
N PRO A 135 10.21 14.58 8.43
CA PRO A 135 8.81 14.29 8.71
C PRO A 135 8.56 14.30 10.22
N LYS A 136 7.47 14.96 10.59
CA LYS A 136 6.87 15.01 11.91
C LYS A 136 5.41 14.58 11.77
N ILE A 137 5.05 13.49 12.43
CA ILE A 137 3.79 12.80 12.15
C ILE A 137 2.92 12.83 13.39
N ILE A 138 1.67 13.26 13.23
CA ILE A 138 0.66 13.15 14.28
C ILE A 138 -0.22 11.93 14.00
N ILE A 139 -0.32 11.04 14.98
CA ILE A 139 -1.17 9.85 14.95
C ILE A 139 -2.37 10.14 15.85
N THR A 140 -3.56 10.01 15.30
CA THR A 140 -4.82 10.10 16.03
C THR A 140 -5.71 8.89 15.72
N THR A 141 -6.81 8.78 16.45
CA THR A 141 -7.79 7.69 16.32
C THR A 141 -9.17 8.24 16.00
N ARG A 142 -10.14 7.36 15.78
CA ARG A 142 -11.56 7.70 15.90
C ARG A 142 -11.90 8.06 17.36
N PRO A 143 -12.99 8.82 17.60
CA PRO A 143 -13.49 9.05 18.95
C PRO A 143 -13.77 7.73 19.67
N ARG A 144 -13.50 7.69 20.98
CA ARG A 144 -13.71 6.50 21.84
C ARG A 144 -12.97 5.23 21.34
N PRO A 145 -11.63 5.26 21.25
CA PRO A 145 -10.83 4.10 20.82
C PRO A 145 -10.85 2.97 21.87
N SER A 146 -10.64 1.72 21.43
CA SER A 146 -10.51 0.59 22.35
C SER A 146 -9.11 0.49 23.00
N ALA A 147 -9.04 -0.20 24.13
CA ALA A 147 -7.78 -0.48 24.84
C ALA A 147 -6.75 -1.25 23.98
N GLU A 148 -7.20 -2.16 23.10
CA GLU A 148 -6.30 -2.97 22.27
C GLU A 148 -5.58 -2.12 21.21
N LEU A 149 -6.24 -1.05 20.75
CA LEU A 149 -5.68 -0.14 19.76
C LEU A 149 -4.42 0.58 20.28
N PHE A 150 -4.39 0.94 21.57
CA PHE A 150 -3.22 1.61 22.17
C PHE A 150 -1.95 0.76 22.12
N GLN A 151 -2.07 -0.57 22.23
CA GLN A 151 -0.91 -1.47 22.08
C GLN A 151 -0.35 -1.42 20.65
N PHE A 152 -1.24 -1.29 19.66
CA PHE A 152 -0.84 -1.13 18.27
C PHE A 152 -0.24 0.26 18.02
N ILE A 153 -0.83 1.32 18.58
CA ILE A 153 -0.30 2.70 18.50
C ILE A 153 1.11 2.77 19.08
N GLN A 154 1.36 2.21 20.25
CA GLN A 154 2.71 2.15 20.84
C GLN A 154 3.70 1.42 19.91
N SER A 155 3.25 0.34 19.27
CA SER A 155 4.05 -0.41 18.31
C SER A 155 4.30 0.37 17.01
N LEU A 156 3.43 1.31 16.66
CA LEU A 156 3.56 2.19 15.51
C LEU A 156 4.46 3.39 15.80
N LEU A 157 4.38 3.96 17.01
CA LEU A 157 5.28 5.02 17.49
C LEU A 157 6.75 4.57 17.50
N THR A 158 6.98 3.29 17.81
CA THR A 158 8.33 2.69 17.74
C THR A 158 8.76 2.27 16.34
N LEU A 159 7.82 2.18 15.39
CA LEU A 159 8.10 1.86 13.99
C LEU A 159 8.50 3.11 13.20
N ILE A 160 7.78 4.20 13.39
CA ILE A 160 7.91 5.43 12.62
C ILE A 160 8.62 6.47 13.50
N PRO A 161 9.84 6.92 13.15
CA PRO A 161 10.52 7.97 13.91
C PRO A 161 9.75 9.29 13.84
N ASN A 162 9.95 10.18 14.83
CA ASN A 162 9.30 11.50 14.90
C ASN A 162 7.76 11.46 14.84
N SER A 163 7.15 10.38 15.31
CA SER A 163 5.70 10.23 15.41
C SER A 163 5.21 10.52 16.83
N TYR A 164 4.07 11.20 16.92
CA TYR A 164 3.45 11.62 18.18
C TYR A 164 2.00 11.19 18.20
N TYR A 165 1.56 10.60 19.31
CA TYR A 165 0.15 10.25 19.49
C TYR A 165 -0.61 11.40 20.13
N TRP A 166 -1.75 11.76 19.55
CA TRP A 166 -2.67 12.77 20.08
C TRP A 166 -4.07 12.18 20.25
N PRO A 167 -4.61 12.16 21.48
CA PRO A 167 -5.92 11.58 21.75
C PRO A 167 -7.01 12.45 21.10
N ARG A 168 -7.92 11.78 20.39
CA ARG A 168 -8.97 12.44 19.60
C ARG A 168 -9.94 13.28 20.46
N ARG A 169 -10.28 12.79 21.66
CA ARG A 169 -11.36 13.35 22.51
C ARG A 169 -12.61 13.62 21.65
N ASP A 170 -13.14 14.84 21.69
CA ASP A 170 -14.33 15.27 20.93
C ASP A 170 -14.01 16.26 19.80
N TYR A 171 -12.73 16.52 19.51
CA TYR A 171 -12.33 17.46 18.44
C TYR A 171 -12.74 16.94 17.06
N GLU A 172 -13.02 17.85 16.11
CA GLU A 172 -13.28 17.50 14.72
C GLU A 172 -11.99 17.26 13.92
N LEU A 173 -12.09 16.65 12.72
CA LEU A 173 -10.89 16.37 11.92
C LEU A 173 -10.29 17.66 11.37
N LYS A 174 -11.15 18.66 11.13
CA LYS A 174 -10.75 20.00 10.70
C LYS A 174 -9.86 20.65 11.76
N ASP A 175 -10.32 20.70 13.01
CA ASP A 175 -9.58 21.27 14.13
C ASP A 175 -8.23 20.58 14.35
N ILE A 176 -8.19 19.24 14.26
CA ILE A 176 -6.93 18.50 14.36
C ILE A 176 -5.99 18.83 13.20
N THR A 177 -6.53 19.01 11.99
CA THR A 177 -5.74 19.35 10.80
C THR A 177 -5.14 20.75 10.94
N GLU A 178 -5.94 21.71 11.41
CA GLU A 178 -5.50 23.09 11.69
C GLU A 178 -4.46 23.12 12.81
N TYR A 179 -4.73 22.44 13.92
CA TYR A 179 -3.76 22.26 15.00
C TYR A 179 -2.44 21.65 14.52
N ALA A 180 -2.54 20.62 13.67
CA ALA A 180 -1.38 19.96 13.11
C ALA A 180 -0.57 20.90 12.20
N ARG A 181 -1.25 21.74 11.39
CA ARG A 181 -0.60 22.76 10.56
C ARG A 181 0.11 23.81 11.41
N ASN A 182 -0.55 24.31 12.45
CA ASN A 182 0.00 25.33 13.37
C ASN A 182 1.23 24.81 14.13
N LYS A 183 1.30 23.50 14.40
CA LYS A 183 2.47 22.84 15.02
C LYS A 183 3.47 22.23 14.03
N GLU A 184 3.36 22.58 12.75
CA GLU A 184 4.25 22.18 11.67
C GLU A 184 4.38 20.65 11.53
N PHE A 185 3.26 19.93 11.72
CA PHE A 185 3.21 18.51 11.40
C PHE A 185 3.12 18.30 9.89
N SER A 186 4.03 17.50 9.36
CA SER A 186 4.05 17.12 7.94
C SER A 186 2.89 16.20 7.52
N HIS A 187 2.50 15.27 8.39
CA HIS A 187 1.50 14.26 8.07
C HIS A 187 0.55 14.02 9.25
N LEU A 188 -0.72 13.80 8.92
CA LEU A 188 -1.75 13.35 9.84
C LEU A 188 -2.15 11.91 9.51
N MET A 189 -2.04 11.04 10.51
CA MET A 189 -2.43 9.64 10.43
C MET A 189 -3.63 9.36 11.33
N VAL A 190 -4.76 8.95 10.75
CA VAL A 190 -5.99 8.62 11.46
C VAL A 190 -6.22 7.12 11.44
N LEU A 191 -6.18 6.49 12.61
CA LEU A 191 -6.45 5.07 12.78
C LEU A 191 -7.93 4.80 13.02
N SER A 192 -8.45 3.80 12.31
CA SER A 192 -9.82 3.31 12.42
C SER A 192 -9.85 1.86 12.90
N GLU A 193 -10.84 1.56 13.73
CA GLU A 193 -11.00 0.29 14.43
C GLU A 193 -12.37 -0.31 14.13
N LYS A 194 -12.41 -1.63 13.99
CA LYS A 194 -13.66 -2.39 13.89
C LYS A 194 -13.54 -3.63 14.76
N ALA A 195 -14.51 -3.85 15.65
CA ALA A 195 -14.55 -4.99 16.56
C ALA A 195 -13.25 -5.17 17.37
N LYS A 196 -12.78 -4.08 18.00
CA LYS A 196 -11.55 -4.03 18.82
C LYS A 196 -10.25 -4.31 18.06
N VAL A 197 -10.27 -4.31 16.73
CA VAL A 197 -9.10 -4.53 15.87
C VAL A 197 -8.94 -3.39 14.89
N CYS A 198 -7.74 -2.83 14.78
CA CYS A 198 -7.44 -1.80 13.79
C CYS A 198 -7.63 -2.37 12.37
N ASN A 199 -8.41 -1.66 11.55
CA ASN A 199 -8.86 -2.11 10.23
C ASN A 199 -8.50 -1.11 9.13
N GLY A 200 -8.32 0.17 9.47
CA GLY A 200 -8.03 1.20 8.49
C GLY A 200 -7.08 2.25 9.02
N VAL A 201 -6.28 2.79 8.12
CA VAL A 201 -5.47 3.98 8.38
C VAL A 201 -5.66 4.94 7.21
N VAL A 202 -5.99 6.18 7.53
CA VAL A 202 -5.94 7.28 6.57
C VAL A 202 -4.70 8.09 6.87
N VAL A 203 -3.90 8.38 5.86
CA VAL A 203 -2.68 9.19 5.99
C VAL A 203 -2.85 10.36 5.03
N SER A 204 -2.67 11.58 5.52
CA SER A 204 -2.73 12.81 4.73
C SER A 204 -1.45 13.59 4.89
N HIS A 205 -0.91 14.07 3.78
CA HIS A 205 0.18 15.04 3.78
C HIS A 205 -0.41 16.44 3.95
N LEU A 206 -0.02 17.15 5.00
CA LEU A 206 -0.64 18.43 5.34
C LEU A 206 -0.03 19.63 4.60
N GLY A 207 1.10 19.42 3.90
CA GLY A 207 1.92 20.51 3.39
C GLY A 207 2.61 21.23 4.54
N VAL A 208 3.92 21.48 4.44
CA VAL A 208 4.63 22.22 5.49
C VAL A 208 4.57 23.72 5.15
N PRO A 209 4.12 24.59 6.06
CA PRO A 209 4.07 26.02 5.78
C PRO A 209 5.48 26.56 5.48
N ALA A 210 5.55 27.46 4.49
CA ALA A 210 6.77 28.04 3.93
C ALA A 210 7.71 28.77 4.93
N ARG A 211 7.32 28.92 6.19
CA ARG A 211 8.15 29.51 7.25
C ARG A 211 9.33 28.61 7.63
N SER A 212 9.21 27.30 7.47
CA SER A 212 10.26 26.32 7.80
C SER A 212 11.16 25.94 6.62
N SER A 213 10.79 26.26 5.38
CA SER A 213 11.53 25.88 4.17
C SER A 213 12.67 26.85 3.80
N GLY A 214 12.91 27.90 4.59
CA GLY A 214 13.98 28.87 4.33
C GLY A 214 13.79 29.70 3.04
N ILE A 215 12.61 29.62 2.41
CA ILE A 215 12.24 30.29 1.15
C ILE A 215 11.59 31.66 1.41
N TRP A 216 11.87 32.29 2.57
CA TRP A 216 11.55 33.69 2.81
C TRP A 216 12.83 34.46 3.19
N LYS A 217 13.44 35.10 2.18
CA LYS A 217 14.21 36.34 2.37
C LYS A 217 13.30 37.47 1.89
N GLY A 218 12.70 38.18 2.84
CA GLY A 218 11.72 39.23 2.56
C GLY A 218 11.27 39.91 3.84
N ASP A 219 12.19 40.71 4.40
CA ASP A 219 11.99 41.99 5.06
C ASP A 219 10.55 42.37 5.42
N GLY A 220 10.26 42.33 6.71
CA GLY A 220 9.03 42.87 7.29
C GLY A 220 9.02 42.60 8.78
N GLN A 221 9.47 43.55 9.58
CA GLN A 221 9.23 43.54 11.02
C GLN A 221 7.72 43.47 11.28
N SER A 222 7.25 42.35 11.80
CA SER A 222 5.96 42.27 12.46
C SER A 222 6.19 41.93 13.94
N ASN A 223 5.90 42.92 14.78
CA ASN A 223 5.70 42.72 16.21
C ASN A 223 4.50 41.78 16.37
N ALA A 224 4.75 40.53 16.72
CA ALA A 224 3.77 39.74 17.45
C ALA A 224 4.06 39.95 18.94
N PRO A 225 3.06 40.28 19.77
CA PRO A 225 3.25 40.39 21.22
C PRO A 225 3.52 38.99 21.79
N ASP A 226 4.77 38.78 22.22
CA ASP A 226 5.16 37.76 23.19
C ASP A 226 4.52 38.10 24.53
N ASP A 227 3.32 37.58 24.79
CA ASP A 227 2.80 37.40 26.16
C ASP A 227 1.55 36.51 26.13
N TRP A 228 1.68 35.24 26.48
CA TRP A 228 0.61 34.43 27.08
C TRP A 228 1.23 33.57 28.18
N PRO A 229 0.55 33.45 29.34
CA PRO A 229 1.18 33.28 30.63
C PRO A 229 1.75 31.88 30.84
N GLU A 230 2.96 31.87 31.40
CA GLU A 230 3.56 30.73 32.07
C GLU A 230 2.78 30.49 33.38
N ASP A 231 1.72 29.68 33.32
CA ASP A 231 1.19 29.03 34.53
C ASP A 231 2.09 27.82 34.86
N ASP A 232 3.22 28.15 35.48
CA ASP A 232 3.95 27.26 36.37
C ASP A 232 3.16 27.18 37.68
N GLU A 233 2.20 26.25 37.77
CA GLU A 233 1.78 25.73 39.06
C GLU A 233 2.34 24.32 39.23
N GLU A 234 3.41 24.26 40.02
CA GLU A 234 3.87 23.09 40.74
C GLU A 234 2.64 22.40 41.39
N MET A 235 2.24 21.24 40.86
CA MET A 235 1.38 20.34 41.63
C MET A 235 2.26 19.58 42.61
N ASP A 236 2.37 20.16 43.81
CA ASP A 236 2.85 19.48 44.99
C ASP A 236 1.92 18.31 45.35
N ASP A 237 2.58 17.18 45.63
CA ASP A 237 2.02 15.97 46.21
C ASP A 237 1.55 16.26 47.65
N GLU A 238 0.24 16.29 47.89
CA GLU A 238 -0.32 15.99 49.22
C GLU A 238 -1.57 15.11 49.06
N MET A 239 -1.38 13.82 49.37
CA MET A 239 -2.46 12.89 49.67
C MET A 239 -3.02 13.27 51.04
N ASP A 240 -4.27 13.70 51.08
CA ASP A 240 -5.08 13.60 52.30
C ASP A 240 -6.23 12.62 52.06
N ASP A 241 -6.22 11.62 52.93
CA ASP A 241 -7.26 10.64 53.19
C ASP A 241 -8.52 11.32 53.77
N ASP A 242 -9.60 10.53 53.83
CA ASP A 242 -10.89 10.73 54.50
C ASP A 242 -12.04 11.01 53.51
N GLU A 243 -12.79 9.97 53.15
CA GLU A 243 -14.00 9.49 53.86
C GLU A 243 -15.22 10.33 53.46
N ILE A 244 -16.21 9.67 52.82
CA ILE A 244 -17.66 9.79 53.10
C ILE A 244 -18.48 9.08 52.00
N ASP A 245 -19.11 8.00 52.47
CA ASP A 245 -20.49 7.52 52.30
C ASP A 245 -21.02 7.04 50.94
N GLU A 246 -21.19 5.71 50.92
CA GLU A 246 -22.45 5.00 50.64
C GLU A 246 -23.70 5.88 50.52
N MET A 247 -24.33 5.86 49.33
CA MET A 247 -25.80 5.83 49.27
C MET A 247 -26.25 4.85 48.17
N GLU A 248 -27.00 3.87 48.65
CA GLU A 248 -27.72 2.82 47.95
C GLU A 248 -29.07 3.34 47.40
N GLU A 249 -29.57 2.59 46.41
CA GLU A 249 -30.98 2.39 46.02
C GLU A 249 -31.77 3.46 45.22
N GLY A 250 -32.42 2.94 44.17
CA GLY A 250 -33.39 3.64 43.33
C GLY A 250 -33.81 2.80 42.12
N GLU A 251 -34.65 1.80 42.35
CA GLU A 251 -35.34 0.95 41.37
C GLU A 251 -36.33 1.72 40.47
N GLY A 252 -36.67 1.10 39.32
CA GLY A 252 -37.87 1.35 38.52
C GLY A 252 -37.58 2.04 37.17
N ASP A 253 -38.08 1.61 36.02
CA ASP A 253 -39.18 0.69 35.73
C ASP A 253 -39.12 0.27 34.25
N GLU A 254 -39.51 -0.97 33.96
CA GLU A 254 -39.70 -1.52 32.61
C GLU A 254 -40.99 -1.00 31.98
N MET A 255 -41.01 -0.64 30.69
CA MET A 255 -42.25 -0.75 29.88
C MET A 255 -42.01 -1.22 28.44
N LYS A 256 -43.00 -2.02 28.02
CA LYS A 256 -43.09 -2.97 26.91
C LYS A 256 -43.30 -2.37 25.51
N GLU A 257 -42.94 -3.21 24.54
CA GLU A 257 -43.56 -3.52 23.24
C GLU A 257 -44.70 -2.63 22.70
N GLY A 258 -44.53 -2.24 21.43
CA GLY A 258 -45.62 -1.77 20.58
C GLY A 258 -45.27 -1.84 19.09
N SER A 259 -45.68 -2.92 18.43
CA SER A 259 -45.70 -3.13 16.98
C SER A 259 -46.75 -2.28 16.26
N ARG A 260 -46.45 -1.73 15.07
CA ARG A 260 -47.37 -1.39 13.94
C ARG A 260 -46.52 -0.87 12.76
N LYS A 261 -46.32 -1.67 11.69
CA LYS A 261 -47.11 -1.77 10.44
C LYS A 261 -47.11 -0.49 9.60
N ASP A 262 -46.41 -0.60 8.46
CA ASP A 262 -46.75 -0.20 7.09
C ASP A 262 -47.79 0.91 6.91
N ASP A 263 -47.43 1.97 6.18
CA ASP A 263 -48.22 2.48 5.06
C ASP A 263 -47.28 3.24 4.10
N GLU A 264 -47.34 2.82 2.84
CA GLU A 264 -46.78 3.47 1.65
C GLU A 264 -47.67 4.66 1.30
N GLU A 265 -47.10 5.79 0.90
CA GLU A 265 -47.79 6.71 -0.02
C GLU A 265 -46.73 7.54 -0.78
N GLU A 266 -46.79 7.38 -2.11
CA GLU A 266 -46.08 8.15 -3.12
C GLU A 266 -46.77 9.51 -3.29
N GLU A 267 -46.01 10.60 -3.29
CA GLU A 267 -46.45 11.87 -3.88
C GLU A 267 -45.39 12.33 -4.88
N GLU A 268 -45.71 12.12 -6.16
CA GLU A 268 -45.14 12.86 -7.28
C GLU A 268 -45.88 14.20 -7.39
N GLU A 269 -45.18 15.33 -7.30
CA GLU A 269 -45.70 16.60 -7.79
C GLU A 269 -44.83 17.12 -8.94
N ALA A 270 -45.49 17.19 -10.10
CA ALA A 270 -45.05 17.90 -11.30
C ALA A 270 -45.31 19.39 -11.12
N PHE A 271 -44.37 20.24 -11.52
CA PHE A 271 -44.64 21.67 -11.71
C PHE A 271 -43.97 22.24 -12.96
N ASP A 272 -44.84 22.37 -13.96
CA ASP A 272 -44.98 23.33 -15.06
C ASP A 272 -43.78 24.14 -15.61
N ASP A 273 -43.58 23.95 -16.92
CA ASP A 273 -42.82 24.81 -17.83
C ASP A 273 -43.68 26.03 -18.21
N HIS A 274 -43.16 27.25 -18.03
CA HIS A 274 -43.58 28.40 -18.84
C HIS A 274 -42.35 29.22 -19.25
N ALA A 275 -42.05 29.14 -20.55
CA ALA A 275 -41.26 30.13 -21.26
C ALA A 275 -42.13 31.36 -21.54
N ASP A 276 -41.54 32.55 -21.52
CA ASP A 276 -41.68 33.52 -22.61
C ASP A 276 -40.67 34.67 -22.48
N ASP A 277 -40.09 35.01 -23.63
CA ASP A 277 -39.13 36.07 -23.93
C ASP A 277 -39.73 37.48 -23.78
N ALA A 278 -38.89 38.45 -23.37
CA ALA A 278 -38.94 39.80 -23.94
C ALA A 278 -37.62 40.58 -23.72
N VAL A 279 -37.11 41.12 -24.83
CA VAL A 279 -35.94 42.00 -24.97
C VAL A 279 -36.40 43.47 -24.90
N ASN A 280 -35.60 44.36 -24.27
CA ASN A 280 -35.23 45.68 -24.82
C ASN A 280 -34.31 46.51 -23.90
N ASP A 281 -33.09 46.70 -24.41
CA ASP A 281 -32.18 47.87 -24.48
C ASP A 281 -32.43 49.22 -23.74
N ILE A 282 -31.31 49.70 -23.16
CA ILE A 282 -30.71 51.06 -23.12
C ILE A 282 -31.28 52.13 -22.14
N ASN A 283 -30.48 52.52 -21.12
CA ASN A 283 -29.95 53.90 -20.95
C ASN A 283 -28.95 54.07 -19.78
N ASP A 284 -28.10 55.09 -19.96
CA ASP A 284 -26.92 55.54 -19.23
C ASP A 284 -27.08 56.02 -17.76
N GLU A 285 -25.94 55.94 -17.05
CA GLU A 285 -25.38 56.81 -15.99
C GLU A 285 -26.27 57.38 -14.87
N GLU A 286 -26.00 56.95 -13.63
CA GLU A 286 -25.94 57.84 -12.45
C GLU A 286 -25.05 57.19 -11.35
N GLU A 287 -24.01 57.93 -10.94
CA GLU A 287 -23.14 57.65 -9.79
C GLU A 287 -23.88 57.97 -8.49
N GLU A 288 -23.99 57.02 -7.57
CA GLU A 288 -24.19 57.28 -6.14
C GLU A 288 -23.21 56.43 -5.32
N GLU A 289 -22.36 57.13 -4.56
CA GLU A 289 -21.40 56.59 -3.60
C GLU A 289 -22.07 56.28 -2.23
N GLU A 290 -21.42 55.38 -1.47
CA GLU A 290 -21.56 55.10 -0.02
C GLU A 290 -22.76 54.21 0.42
N GLU A 291 -22.63 53.15 1.22
CA GLU A 291 -21.68 52.79 2.28
C GLU A 291 -21.38 51.26 2.26
N GLU A 292 -20.09 50.88 2.35
CA GLU A 292 -19.69 49.49 2.63
C GLU A 292 -19.80 49.18 4.14
N ASP A 293 -20.65 48.22 4.49
CA ASP A 293 -20.69 47.59 5.81
C ASP A 293 -19.37 46.85 6.09
N THR A 294 -18.49 47.51 6.83
CA THR A 294 -17.19 47.00 7.28
C THR A 294 -17.35 46.15 8.55
N GLY A 295 -18.00 45.00 8.40
CA GLY A 295 -17.75 43.87 9.31
C GLY A 295 -16.35 43.30 9.05
N PRO A 296 -15.59 42.86 10.08
CA PRO A 296 -14.29 42.23 9.86
C PRO A 296 -14.52 40.89 9.15
N ARG A 297 -14.40 40.90 7.82
CA ARG A 297 -14.24 39.69 7.01
C ARG A 297 -13.00 38.99 7.58
N HIS A 298 -13.21 37.83 8.20
CA HIS A 298 -12.13 36.92 8.54
C HIS A 298 -11.35 36.63 7.26
N ILE A 299 -10.18 37.23 7.15
CA ILE A 299 -9.20 36.92 6.12
C ILE A 299 -8.72 35.48 6.42
N PRO A 300 -8.89 34.52 5.50
CA PRO A 300 -8.36 33.18 5.71
C PRO A 300 -6.85 33.23 5.89
N THR A 301 -6.39 32.74 7.03
CA THR A 301 -4.99 32.54 7.36
C THR A 301 -4.36 31.50 6.41
N ASP A 302 -3.26 31.89 5.75
CA ASP A 302 -2.28 31.07 5.02
C ASP A 302 -2.77 30.23 3.82
N GLU A 303 -2.97 30.89 2.66
CA GLU A 303 -3.44 30.30 1.39
C GLU A 303 -2.32 29.73 0.47
N HIS A 304 -1.06 29.59 0.92
CA HIS A 304 0.07 29.33 0.00
C HIS A 304 0.76 27.97 0.14
N THR A 305 0.13 26.99 0.79
CA THR A 305 0.58 25.60 0.69
C THR A 305 -0.62 24.70 0.52
N LEU A 306 -0.86 24.27 -0.73
CA LEU A 306 -1.92 23.33 -1.04
C LEU A 306 -1.71 22.05 -0.22
N PRO A 307 -2.78 21.49 0.39
CA PRO A 307 -2.67 20.26 1.14
C PRO A 307 -2.24 19.14 0.20
N GLY A 308 -1.26 18.34 0.62
CA GLY A 308 -0.79 17.21 -0.17
C GLY A 308 -1.78 16.05 -0.19
N PRO A 309 -1.40 14.95 -0.87
CA PRO A 309 -2.32 13.87 -1.13
C PRO A 309 -2.72 13.11 0.14
N THR A 310 -3.91 12.50 0.08
CA THR A 310 -4.47 11.70 1.16
C THR A 310 -4.75 10.28 0.67
N ALA A 311 -4.25 9.29 1.41
CA ALA A 311 -4.38 7.89 1.05
C ALA A 311 -5.07 7.11 2.17
N PHE A 312 -6.01 6.24 1.78
CA PHE A 312 -6.61 5.28 2.71
C PHE A 312 -6.11 3.87 2.44
N PHE A 313 -5.55 3.28 3.48
CA PHE A 313 -5.10 1.91 3.49
C PHE A 313 -5.96 1.09 4.44
N LYS A 314 -6.46 -0.04 3.92
CA LYS A 314 -7.03 -1.08 4.76
C LYS A 314 -5.89 -1.88 5.39
N ILE A 315 -5.88 -1.97 6.72
CA ILE A 315 -4.92 -2.78 7.47
C ILE A 315 -5.48 -4.20 7.64
N ASN A 316 -4.66 -5.20 7.38
CA ASN A 316 -4.97 -6.61 7.62
C ASN A 316 -3.81 -7.30 8.35
N ASN A 317 -4.12 -8.40 9.04
CA ASN A 317 -3.15 -9.32 9.66
C ASN A 317 -2.18 -8.64 10.63
N ILE A 318 -2.71 -7.85 11.56
CA ILE A 318 -1.91 -7.21 12.61
C ILE A 318 -1.41 -8.27 13.60
N VAL A 319 -0.10 -8.31 13.80
CA VAL A 319 0.57 -9.09 14.84
C VAL A 319 1.44 -8.14 15.64
N LEU A 320 1.09 -7.95 16.91
CA LEU A 320 1.83 -7.09 17.83
C LEU A 320 3.20 -7.70 18.18
N PRO A 321 4.23 -6.87 18.49
CA PRO A 321 5.58 -7.34 18.83
C PRO A 321 5.59 -8.39 19.96
N LYS A 322 4.77 -8.18 20.99
CA LYS A 322 4.61 -9.10 22.14
C LYS A 322 4.20 -10.52 21.74
N LYS A 323 3.50 -10.69 20.62
CA LYS A 323 3.05 -12.00 20.11
C LYS A 323 4.10 -12.68 19.21
N ILE A 324 5.19 -11.99 18.86
CA ILE A 324 6.23 -12.49 17.97
C ILE A 324 7.32 -13.18 18.78
N LYS A 325 7.68 -14.41 18.38
CA LYS A 325 8.75 -15.18 19.01
C LYS A 325 10.11 -14.55 18.72
N ASN A 326 10.95 -14.44 19.74
CA ASN A 326 12.32 -13.88 19.65
C ASN A 326 12.36 -12.45 19.08
N HIS A 327 11.32 -11.65 19.30
CA HIS A 327 11.36 -10.23 18.93
C HIS A 327 12.44 -9.51 19.75
N GLY A 328 13.10 -8.54 19.14
CA GLY A 328 14.04 -7.65 19.81
C GLY A 328 13.37 -6.34 20.21
N ALA A 329 14.04 -5.57 21.07
CA ALA A 329 13.63 -4.20 21.38
C ALA A 329 14.17 -3.23 20.31
N ALA A 330 13.29 -2.37 19.79
CA ALA A 330 13.68 -1.26 18.92
C ALA A 330 14.52 -0.24 19.71
N THR A 331 15.35 0.53 19.00
CA THR A 331 16.12 1.64 19.59
C THR A 331 15.66 2.92 18.92
N GLY A 332 15.93 4.09 19.53
CA GLY A 332 15.61 5.39 18.92
C GLY A 332 16.48 5.79 17.72
N HIS A 333 17.15 4.83 17.07
CA HIS A 333 17.98 5.09 15.89
C HIS A 333 17.08 5.16 14.67
N ILE A 334 17.39 6.05 13.73
CA ILE A 334 16.64 6.15 12.46
C ILE A 334 16.91 4.89 11.62
N PRO A 335 15.87 4.11 11.25
CA PRO A 335 16.04 2.91 10.46
C PRO A 335 16.28 3.21 8.98
N GLU A 336 16.94 2.29 8.28
CA GLU A 336 16.95 2.26 6.81
C GLU A 336 15.56 1.93 6.27
N LEU A 337 15.20 2.52 5.13
CA LEU A 337 13.94 2.24 4.45
C LEU A 337 14.16 1.43 3.18
N ILE A 338 13.44 0.32 3.05
CA ILE A 338 13.45 -0.52 1.84
C ILE A 338 12.05 -0.52 1.24
N LEU A 339 11.91 -0.01 0.02
CA LEU A 339 10.70 -0.06 -0.79
C LEU A 339 10.90 -1.09 -1.91
N ASN A 340 10.16 -2.20 -1.88
CA ASN A 340 10.31 -3.30 -2.84
C ASN A 340 9.06 -3.48 -3.70
N ASN A 341 9.26 -3.65 -5.02
CA ASN A 341 8.23 -3.97 -6.02
C ASN A 341 7.14 -2.90 -6.21
N PHE A 342 7.51 -1.64 -6.13
CA PHE A 342 6.66 -0.51 -6.51
C PHE A 342 7.04 -0.10 -7.93
N THR A 343 6.49 -0.80 -8.93
CA THR A 343 7.01 -0.74 -10.31
C THR A 343 6.12 0.04 -11.28
N THR A 344 4.85 0.23 -10.95
CA THR A 344 3.93 1.02 -11.78
C THR A 344 4.01 2.50 -11.40
N ARG A 345 3.48 3.42 -12.22
CA ARG A 345 3.38 4.86 -11.85
C ARG A 345 2.67 5.07 -10.50
N LEU A 346 1.54 4.38 -10.28
CA LEU A 346 0.84 4.36 -8.99
C LEU A 346 1.71 3.75 -7.87
N GLY A 347 2.47 2.71 -8.19
CA GLY A 347 3.43 2.09 -7.27
C GLY A 347 4.51 3.08 -6.84
N HIS A 348 5.14 3.79 -7.78
CA HIS A 348 6.12 4.84 -7.51
C HIS A 348 5.53 5.94 -6.63
N ARG A 349 4.34 6.45 -6.97
CA ARG A 349 3.61 7.45 -6.16
C ARG A 349 3.35 6.95 -4.73
N ALA A 350 2.84 5.73 -4.56
CA ALA A 350 2.65 5.12 -3.25
C ALA A 350 3.97 4.86 -2.51
N GLY A 351 5.03 4.49 -3.23
CA GLY A 351 6.38 4.32 -2.69
C GLY A 351 6.93 5.64 -2.15
N ARG A 352 6.78 6.73 -2.90
CA ARG A 352 7.15 8.08 -2.47
C ARG A 352 6.35 8.52 -1.25
N PHE A 353 5.06 8.27 -1.26
CA PHE A 353 4.17 8.49 -0.12
C PHE A 353 4.61 7.73 1.14
N PHE A 354 5.03 6.48 1.03
CA PHE A 354 5.58 5.75 2.19
C PHE A 354 6.99 6.23 2.57
N GLY A 355 7.78 6.68 1.59
CA GLY A 355 9.09 7.27 1.77
C GLY A 355 9.06 8.54 2.61
N SER A 356 8.11 9.43 2.32
CA SER A 356 7.96 10.72 3.03
C SER A 356 7.65 10.57 4.52
N LEU A 357 7.18 9.39 4.97
CA LEU A 357 6.93 9.12 6.40
C LEU A 357 8.21 8.89 7.20
N PHE A 358 9.35 8.68 6.54
CA PHE A 358 10.62 8.38 7.19
C PHE A 358 11.69 9.41 6.80
N PRO A 359 12.56 9.80 7.74
CA PRO A 359 13.71 10.64 7.41
C PRO A 359 14.74 9.80 6.64
N HIS A 360 15.27 10.36 5.55
CA HIS A 360 16.15 9.66 4.60
C HIS A 360 17.63 9.59 5.02
N ASN A 361 17.95 9.94 6.26
CA ASN A 361 19.29 9.90 6.85
C ASN A 361 19.43 8.72 7.84
N PRO A 362 19.60 7.48 7.36
CA PRO A 362 19.60 6.30 8.22
C PRO A 362 20.83 6.22 9.13
N GLU A 363 20.61 5.77 10.36
CA GLU A 363 21.68 5.56 11.34
C GLU A 363 22.13 4.10 11.35
N PHE A 364 23.14 3.78 10.55
CA PHE A 364 23.70 2.42 10.41
C PHE A 364 24.20 1.80 11.72
N LYS A 365 24.51 2.62 12.74
CA LYS A 365 24.87 2.16 14.09
C LYS A 365 23.75 1.33 14.73
N GLY A 366 22.49 1.71 14.51
CA GLY A 366 21.33 0.99 15.03
C GLY A 366 21.05 -0.33 14.32
N ARG A 367 21.53 -0.48 13.07
CA ARG A 367 21.31 -1.63 12.18
C ARG A 367 19.83 -2.00 12.05
N GLN A 368 18.97 -0.99 11.96
CA GLN A 368 17.52 -1.15 11.86
C GLN A 368 17.08 -0.88 10.44
N VAL A 369 16.07 -1.62 10.01
CA VAL A 369 15.52 -1.49 8.68
C VAL A 369 14.02 -1.72 8.71
N VAL A 370 13.29 -0.79 8.11
CA VAL A 370 11.87 -0.90 7.83
C VAL A 370 11.70 -1.26 6.37
N THR A 371 10.91 -2.30 6.10
CA THR A 371 10.67 -2.80 4.75
C THR A 371 9.20 -2.69 4.41
N PHE A 372 8.91 -2.02 3.31
CA PHE A 372 7.63 -2.05 2.62
C PHE A 372 7.78 -2.93 1.39
N HIS A 373 7.22 -4.14 1.46
CA HIS A 373 7.29 -5.08 0.36
C HIS A 373 5.92 -5.19 -0.31
N ASN A 374 5.80 -4.69 -1.53
CA ASN A 374 4.60 -4.86 -2.33
C ASN A 374 4.58 -6.26 -2.96
N GLN A 375 3.51 -7.00 -2.71
CA GLN A 375 3.21 -8.24 -3.38
C GLN A 375 1.72 -8.31 -3.68
N ARG A 376 1.37 -8.18 -4.96
CA ARG A 376 -0.02 -8.31 -5.46
C ARG A 376 -0.97 -7.27 -4.85
N ASP A 377 -0.55 -6.02 -4.83
CA ASP A 377 -1.25 -4.89 -4.21
C ASP A 377 -1.40 -4.98 -2.68
N TYR A 378 -0.70 -5.92 -2.04
CA TYR A 378 -0.54 -5.96 -0.59
C TYR A 378 0.85 -5.48 -0.21
N VAL A 379 0.92 -4.41 0.55
CA VAL A 379 2.16 -3.87 1.08
C VAL A 379 2.40 -4.47 2.46
N PHE A 380 3.39 -5.36 2.55
CA PHE A 380 3.80 -5.96 3.81
C PHE A 380 4.82 -5.07 4.50
N VAL A 381 4.43 -4.54 5.67
CA VAL A 381 5.30 -3.70 6.48
C VAL A 381 5.99 -4.56 7.53
N ARG A 382 7.32 -4.48 7.60
CA ARG A 382 8.13 -5.21 8.57
C ARG A 382 9.25 -4.33 9.10
N HIS A 383 9.60 -4.50 10.37
CA HIS A 383 10.71 -3.82 11.01
C HIS A 383 11.68 -4.84 11.57
N HIS A 384 12.92 -4.79 11.09
CA HIS A 384 13.96 -5.73 11.44
C HIS A 384 15.22 -5.02 11.93
N ARG A 385 15.98 -5.71 12.78
CA ARG A 385 17.41 -5.49 12.99
C ARG A 385 18.18 -6.48 12.14
N TYR A 386 19.24 -6.04 11.47
CA TYR A 386 20.10 -6.91 10.69
C TYR A 386 21.49 -7.06 11.31
N VAL A 387 22.10 -8.22 11.08
CA VAL A 387 23.50 -8.50 11.41
C VAL A 387 24.10 -9.30 10.27
N PHE A 388 25.17 -8.79 9.66
CA PHE A 388 25.92 -9.53 8.65
C PHE A 388 26.76 -10.63 9.31
N LYS A 389 26.60 -11.87 8.84
CA LYS A 389 27.40 -13.02 9.24
C LYS A 389 27.99 -13.70 8.00
N PRO A 390 29.18 -14.33 8.11
CA PRO A 390 29.71 -15.12 7.01
C PRO A 390 28.74 -16.27 6.68
N GLY A 391 28.56 -16.55 5.38
CA GLY A 391 27.67 -17.60 4.92
C GLY A 391 28.12 -18.98 5.43
N THR A 392 27.16 -19.76 5.91
CA THR A 392 27.44 -21.08 6.50
C THR A 392 27.47 -22.20 5.47
N THR A 393 26.93 -21.99 4.27
CA THR A 393 26.85 -23.03 3.23
C THR A 393 28.18 -23.19 2.49
N LYS A 394 28.46 -24.39 1.97
CA LYS A 394 29.71 -24.68 1.23
C LYS A 394 29.92 -23.73 0.04
N ALA A 395 28.84 -23.42 -0.69
CA ALA A 395 28.87 -22.50 -1.82
C ALA A 395 29.11 -21.05 -1.42
N ASP A 396 28.64 -20.62 -0.24
CA ASP A 396 28.92 -19.27 0.26
C ASP A 396 30.36 -19.14 0.75
N LYS A 397 30.91 -20.19 1.41
CA LYS A 397 32.30 -20.22 1.88
C LYS A 397 33.29 -20.18 0.72
N GLU A 398 33.03 -20.95 -0.34
CA GLU A 398 33.84 -20.95 -1.55
C GLU A 398 33.90 -19.57 -2.24
N LYS A 399 32.82 -18.78 -2.12
CA LYS A 399 32.69 -17.44 -2.71
C LYS A 399 32.82 -16.29 -1.70
N ASN A 400 33.25 -16.57 -0.46
CA ASN A 400 33.32 -15.60 0.65
C ASN A 400 32.08 -14.68 0.77
N ARG A 401 30.87 -15.24 0.61
CA ARG A 401 29.61 -14.47 0.67
C ARG A 401 29.17 -14.25 2.11
N THR A 402 28.87 -13.01 2.46
CA THR A 402 28.19 -12.63 3.71
C THR A 402 26.68 -12.74 3.52
N ARG A 403 25.95 -13.09 4.59
CA ARG A 403 24.49 -13.13 4.64
C ARG A 403 23.98 -12.26 5.78
N ALA A 404 22.91 -11.52 5.51
CA ALA A 404 22.20 -10.79 6.54
C ALA A 404 21.32 -11.75 7.36
N LYS A 405 21.56 -11.83 8.67
CA LYS A 405 20.62 -12.45 9.62
C LYS A 405 19.69 -11.35 10.14
N LEU A 406 18.39 -11.60 10.09
CA LEU A 406 17.36 -10.66 10.52
C LEU A 406 16.76 -11.07 11.87
N GLN A 407 16.42 -10.09 12.68
CA GLN A 407 15.62 -10.23 13.89
C GLN A 407 14.48 -9.21 13.83
N GLU A 408 13.25 -9.60 14.12
CA GLU A 408 12.12 -8.68 14.08
C GLU A 408 12.06 -7.80 15.33
N LEU A 409 11.70 -6.53 15.15
CA LEU A 409 11.58 -5.53 16.21
C LEU A 409 10.15 -5.04 16.39
N GLY A 410 9.49 -4.74 15.28
CA GLY A 410 8.18 -4.08 15.27
C GLY A 410 7.01 -5.00 14.92
N PRO A 411 5.79 -4.42 14.82
CA PRO A 411 4.59 -5.16 14.48
C PRO A 411 4.66 -5.67 13.03
N ARG A 412 3.96 -6.79 12.76
CA ARG A 412 3.70 -7.24 11.40
C ARG A 412 2.29 -6.83 11.02
N PHE A 413 2.14 -6.19 9.88
CA PHE A 413 0.83 -5.97 9.28
C PHE A 413 0.96 -5.89 7.77
N SER A 414 -0.19 -5.87 7.10
CA SER A 414 -0.28 -5.70 5.66
C SER A 414 -1.27 -4.58 5.35
N LEU A 415 -0.90 -3.71 4.42
CA LEU A 415 -1.71 -2.62 3.94
C LEU A 415 -2.24 -2.97 2.55
N LYS A 416 -3.49 -2.64 2.28
CA LYS A 416 -4.04 -2.63 0.92
C LYS A 416 -4.62 -1.24 0.66
N MET A 417 -4.08 -0.53 -0.31
CA MET A 417 -4.60 0.78 -0.71
C MET A 417 -6.03 0.64 -1.22
N ARG A 418 -6.89 1.56 -0.80
CA ARG A 418 -8.31 1.57 -1.19
C ARG A 418 -8.61 2.78 -2.06
N TRP A 419 -7.98 3.91 -1.77
CA TRP A 419 -8.03 5.10 -2.59
C TRP A 419 -6.86 6.02 -2.28
N LEU A 420 -6.54 6.87 -3.24
CA LEU A 420 -5.56 7.93 -3.20
C LEU A 420 -6.24 9.19 -3.77
N LEU A 421 -6.13 10.29 -3.04
CA LEU A 421 -6.74 11.58 -3.33
C LEU A 421 -5.63 12.61 -3.58
N SER A 422 -5.81 13.48 -4.59
CA SER A 422 -4.83 14.51 -4.97
C SER A 422 -4.89 15.78 -4.09
N GLY A 423 -5.27 15.62 -2.82
CA GLY A 423 -5.39 16.73 -1.87
C GLY A 423 -5.69 16.28 -0.44
N GLY A 424 -6.07 17.23 0.41
CA GLY A 424 -6.27 17.03 1.85
C GLY A 424 -7.47 16.14 2.23
N PHE A 425 -7.91 16.22 3.49
CA PHE A 425 -9.04 15.42 4.00
C PHE A 425 -10.40 15.91 3.47
N ASP A 426 -10.66 15.78 2.16
CA ASP A 426 -11.99 15.95 1.56
C ASP A 426 -12.43 14.67 0.85
N THR A 427 -13.25 13.88 1.55
CA THR A 427 -13.76 12.61 1.00
C THR A 427 -15.01 12.81 0.14
N LYS A 428 -15.67 13.97 0.20
CA LYS A 428 -16.95 14.21 -0.48
C LYS A 428 -16.75 14.82 -1.86
N PHE A 429 -15.93 15.86 -1.96
CA PHE A 429 -15.73 16.62 -3.21
C PHE A 429 -14.29 16.55 -3.74
N GLY A 430 -13.39 15.87 -3.01
CA GLY A 430 -12.00 15.75 -3.43
C GLY A 430 -11.81 14.90 -4.70
N GLU A 431 -10.75 15.22 -5.44
CA GLU A 431 -10.35 14.52 -6.65
C GLU A 431 -9.56 13.25 -6.34
N TYR A 432 -10.11 12.10 -6.73
CA TYR A 432 -9.45 10.81 -6.56
C TYR A 432 -8.50 10.52 -7.71
N GLU A 433 -7.19 10.53 -7.42
CA GLU A 433 -6.16 10.06 -8.35
C GLU A 433 -6.35 8.56 -8.64
N TRP A 434 -6.68 7.78 -7.61
CA TRP A 434 -6.96 6.36 -7.77
C TRP A 434 -7.98 5.85 -6.77
N PHE A 435 -8.88 4.96 -7.23
CA PHE A 435 -9.88 4.32 -6.37
C PHE A 435 -10.01 2.83 -6.68
N HIS A 436 -10.02 2.01 -5.62
CA HIS A 436 -10.11 0.56 -5.75
C HIS A 436 -11.55 0.06 -5.91
N LYS A 437 -11.99 -0.06 -7.16
CA LYS A 437 -13.30 -0.62 -7.52
C LYS A 437 -13.28 -2.13 -7.52
N ARG A 438 -13.64 -2.74 -6.37
CA ARG A 438 -13.58 -4.21 -6.16
C ARG A 438 -14.23 -5.02 -7.30
N LYS A 439 -15.42 -4.65 -7.76
CA LYS A 439 -16.16 -5.41 -8.78
C LYS A 439 -15.49 -5.39 -10.16
N GLU A 440 -14.77 -4.33 -10.48
CA GLU A 440 -14.12 -4.15 -11.78
C GLU A 440 -12.68 -4.66 -11.74
N GLN A 441 -11.93 -4.28 -10.71
CA GLN A 441 -10.49 -4.51 -10.61
C GLN A 441 -10.12 -5.89 -10.08
N ASP A 442 -10.93 -6.54 -9.23
CA ASP A 442 -10.66 -7.91 -8.76
C ASP A 442 -11.14 -8.99 -9.78
N THR A 443 -11.52 -8.60 -11.01
CA THR A 443 -11.96 -9.53 -12.07
C THR A 443 -10.83 -10.44 -12.54
N SER A 444 -9.64 -9.88 -12.77
CA SER A 444 -8.43 -10.65 -13.11
C SER A 444 -7.55 -10.81 -11.88
N ARG A 445 -7.19 -12.05 -11.55
CA ARG A 445 -6.24 -12.34 -10.46
C ARG A 445 -4.78 -12.13 -10.86
N ARG A 446 -4.53 -11.68 -12.10
CA ARG A 446 -3.19 -11.49 -12.69
C ARG A 446 -2.84 -10.01 -12.91
N LYS A 447 -3.81 -9.13 -12.68
CA LYS A 447 -3.70 -7.69 -12.76
C LYS A 447 -3.37 -7.11 -11.39
N PHE A 448 -2.33 -6.27 -11.30
CA PHE A 448 -1.90 -5.62 -10.05
C PHE A 448 -1.51 -4.18 -10.36
N HIS A 449 -1.97 -3.24 -9.54
CA HIS A 449 -1.98 -1.81 -9.82
C HIS A 449 -0.75 -1.08 -9.28
N MET A 450 -0.06 -1.63 -8.27
CA MET A 450 1.17 -1.08 -7.68
C MET A 450 2.46 -1.76 -8.19
#